data_AF-A0A3A9Z6Y1-F1
#
_entry.id   AF-A0A3A9Z6Y1-F1
#
_cell.length_a   1.000
_cell.length_b   1.000
_cell.length_c   1.000
_cell.angle_alpha   90.00
_cell.angle_beta   90.00
_cell.angle_gamma   90.00
#
_symmetry.space_group_name_H-M   'P 1'
#
loop_
_entity.id
_entity.type
_entity.pdbx_description
1 polymer ?
#
loop_
_entity_poly.entity_id
_entity_poly.type
_entity_poly.pdbx_seq_one_letter_code
_entity_poly.pdbx_strand_id
1 'polypeptide(L)' 'MAARHVAWLGQIPGTPVADGDRERSAELLRGLGRLYVRDPRFSATYGGRDTAAFVRDSLDEYARVSR' A
#
# COMPACT_ATOMS: atom_id res chain seq x y z
N MET A 1 11.01 -1.63 2.52
CA MET A 1 10.07 -0.59 3.01
C MET A 1 8.63 -1.09 2.94
N ALA A 2 8.11 -1.45 1.76
CA ALA A 2 6.75 -1.96 1.58
C ALA A 2 6.34 -3.11 2.54
N ALA A 3 7.20 -4.11 2.76
CA ALA A 3 6.90 -5.21 3.68
C ALA A 3 6.53 -4.74 5.10
N ARG A 4 7.20 -3.69 5.62
CA ARG A 4 6.87 -3.11 6.93
C ARG A 4 5.53 -2.40 6.92
N HIS A 5 5.21 -1.71 5.83
CA HIS A 5 3.91 -1.05 5.63
C HIS A 5 2.77 -2.06 5.57
N VAL A 6 2.99 -3.17 4.86
CA VAL A 6 2.02 -4.27 4.74
C VAL A 6 1.86 -4.98 6.09
N ALA A 7 2.94 -5.23 6.82
CA ALA A 7 2.87 -5.81 8.16
C ALA A 7 2.03 -4.95 9.12
N TRP A 8 2.13 -3.62 9.02
CA TRP A 8 1.28 -2.70 9.78
C TRP A 8 -0.20 -2.79 9.37
N LEU A 9 -0.50 -2.87 8.06
CA LEU A 9 -1.87 -3.07 7.58
C LEU A 9 -2.48 -4.38 8.09
N GLY A 10 -1.67 -5.44 8.21
CA GLY A 10 -2.10 -6.72 8.78
C GLY A 10 -2.47 -6.68 10.26
N GLN A 11 -2.18 -5.58 10.97
CA GLN A 11 -2.63 -5.37 12.35
C GLN A 11 -4.02 -4.72 12.43
N ILE A 12 -4.62 -4.33 11.30
CA ILE A 12 -5.92 -3.66 11.26
C ILE A 12 -7.02 -4.73 11.01
N PRO A 13 -7.85 -5.05 12.01
CA PRO A 13 -8.89 -6.08 11.87
C PRO A 13 -9.87 -5.79 10.74
N GLY A 14 -10.26 -6.82 9.99
CA GLY A 14 -11.21 -6.73 8.88
C GLY A 14 -10.62 -6.17 7.59
N THR A 15 -9.30 -5.98 7.52
CA THR A 15 -8.62 -5.76 6.24
C THR A 15 -8.24 -7.11 5.60
N PRO A 16 -8.27 -7.22 4.26
CA PRO A 16 -7.79 -8.41 3.57
C PRO A 16 -6.38 -8.87 3.98
N VAL A 17 -5.52 -7.92 4.37
CA VAL A 17 -4.15 -8.19 4.82
C VAL A 17 -4.15 -8.87 6.19
N ALA A 18 -5.05 -8.47 7.09
CA ALA A 18 -5.23 -9.12 8.38
C ALA A 18 -5.89 -10.49 8.25
N ASP A 19 -6.80 -10.66 7.28
CA ASP A 19 -7.51 -11.92 7.04
C ASP A 19 -6.67 -12.94 6.24
N GLY A 20 -5.49 -12.54 5.75
CA GLY A 20 -4.62 -13.39 4.93
C GLY A 20 -5.16 -13.65 3.51
N ASP A 21 -6.18 -12.91 3.08
CA ASP A 21 -6.73 -12.99 1.73
C ASP A 21 -5.75 -12.32 0.76
N ARG A 22 -4.95 -13.14 0.07
CA ARG A 22 -3.87 -12.68 -0.81
C ARG A 22 -4.37 -11.84 -1.99
N GLU A 23 -5.44 -12.27 -2.66
CA GLU A 23 -5.92 -11.60 -3.86
C GLU A 23 -6.47 -10.23 -3.50
N ARG A 24 -7.32 -10.15 -2.48
CA ARG A 24 -7.87 -8.88 -2.00
C ARG A 24 -6.81 -8.00 -1.34
N SER A 25 -5.77 -8.58 -0.74
CA SER A 25 -4.61 -7.83 -0.24
C SER A 25 -3.88 -7.12 -1.38
N ALA A 26 -3.61 -7.82 -2.48
CA ALA A 26 -2.95 -7.21 -3.64
C ALA A 26 -3.79 -6.06 -4.23
N GLU A 27 -5.11 -6.22 -4.31
CA GLU A 27 -6.02 -5.16 -4.75
C GLU A 27 -6.01 -3.94 -3.81
N LEU A 28 -6.08 -4.18 -2.50
CA LEU A 28 -6.01 -3.14 -1.48
C LEU A 28 -4.71 -2.33 -1.60
N LEU A 29 -3.57 -3.00 -1.69
CA LEU A 29 -2.26 -2.34 -1.78
C LEU A 29 -2.13 -1.45 -3.02
N ARG A 30 -2.60 -1.95 -4.17
CA ARG A 30 -2.64 -1.14 -5.41
C ARG A 30 -3.60 0.03 -5.30
N GLY A 31 -4.76 -0.16 -4.65
CA GLY A 31 -5.73 0.90 -4.37
C GLY A 31 -5.14 2.01 -3.51
N LEU A 32 -4.51 1.65 -2.40
CA LEU A 32 -3.84 2.57 -1.48
C LEU A 32 -2.72 3.35 -2.18
N GLY A 33 -1.85 2.66 -2.92
CA GLY A 33 -0.78 3.32 -3.67
C GLY A 33 -1.31 4.36 -4.66
N ARG A 34 -2.40 4.07 -5.37
CA ARG A 34 -3.05 5.05 -6.26
C ARG A 34 -3.63 6.24 -5.48
N LEU A 35 -4.27 5.99 -4.34
CA LEU A 35 -4.84 7.04 -3.47
C LEU A 35 -3.76 8.00 -2.97
N TYR A 36 -2.62 7.46 -2.51
CA TYR A 36 -1.50 8.27 -1.99
C TYR A 36 -0.96 9.27 -2.99
N VAL A 37 -0.98 8.94 -4.29
CA VAL A 37 -0.52 9.82 -5.37
C VAL A 37 -1.61 10.76 -5.87
N ARG A 38 -2.86 10.29 -5.95
CA ARG A 38 -3.97 11.09 -6.52
C ARG A 38 -4.43 12.22 -5.62
N ASP A 39 -4.42 12.03 -4.31
CA ASP A 39 -4.92 13.00 -3.35
C ASP A 39 -3.75 13.75 -2.69
N PRO A 40 -3.62 15.08 -2.90
CA PRO A 40 -2.56 15.88 -2.31
C PRO A 40 -2.47 15.75 -0.79
N ARG A 41 -3.60 15.54 -0.09
CA ARG A 41 -3.65 15.39 1.37
C ARG A 41 -2.87 14.17 1.84
N PHE A 42 -2.91 13.08 1.07
CA PHE A 42 -2.14 11.88 1.34
C PHE A 42 -0.70 12.02 0.84
N SER A 43 -0.47 12.62 -0.33
CA SER A 43 0.91 12.80 -0.82
C SER A 43 1.77 13.65 0.13
N ALA A 44 1.15 14.62 0.81
CA ALA A 44 1.82 15.46 1.81
C ALA A 44 2.38 14.65 2.99
N THR A 45 1.76 13.53 3.38
CA THR A 45 2.28 12.68 4.48
C THR A 45 3.57 11.96 4.12
N TYR A 46 3.87 11.85 2.82
CA TYR A 46 5.10 11.27 2.29
C TYR A 46 6.13 12.34 1.87
N GLY A 47 5.87 13.62 2.12
CA GLY A 47 6.76 14.70 1.70
C GLY A 47 6.55 15.16 0.25
N GLY A 48 5.42 14.80 -0.35
CA GLY A 48 5.02 15.25 -1.69
C GLY A 48 4.73 14.10 -2.66
N ARG A 49 4.30 14.48 -3.86
CA ARG A 49 3.82 13.55 -4.89
C ARG A 49 4.88 12.56 -5.36
N ASP A 50 6.13 12.97 -5.49
CA ASP A 50 7.20 12.11 -6.02
C ASP A 50 7.57 11.00 -5.03
N THR A 51 7.69 11.33 -3.75
CA THR A 51 7.89 10.32 -2.70
C THR A 51 6.68 9.42 -2.54
N ALA A 52 5.46 9.96 -2.65
CA ALA A 52 4.25 9.14 -2.66
C ALA A 52 4.20 8.16 -3.86
N ALA A 53 4.72 8.57 -5.03
CA ALA A 53 4.85 7.69 -6.19
C ALA A 53 5.86 6.56 -5.94
N PHE A 54 7.00 6.86 -5.30
CA PHE A 54 7.95 5.83 -4.88
C PHE A 54 7.31 4.81 -3.92
N VAL A 55 6.48 5.26 -2.98
CA VAL A 55 5.74 4.36 -2.08
C VAL A 55 4.72 3.51 -2.85
N ARG A 56 3.97 4.10 -3.78
CA ARG A 56 3.05 3.35 -4.66
C ARG A 56 3.79 2.24 -5.40
N ASP A 57 4.92 2.55 -6.02
CA ASP A 57 5.67 1.59 -6.83
C ASP A 57 6.24 0.46 -5.96
N SER A 58 6.67 0.79 -4.74
CA SER A 58 7.08 -0.20 -3.74
C SER A 58 5.95 -1.14 -3.32
N LEU A 59 4.72 -0.63 -3.16
CA LEU A 59 3.55 -1.43 -2.80
C LEU A 59 3.08 -2.32 -3.96
N ASP A 60 3.11 -1.82 -5.19
CA ASP A 60 2.76 -2.60 -6.37
C ASP A 60 3.77 -3.73 -6.61
N GLU A 61 5.07 -3.44 -6.46
CA GLU A 61 6.10 -4.46 -6.55
C GLU A 61 5.95 -5.53 -5.47
N TYR A 62 5.65 -5.14 -4.22
CA TYR A 62 5.36 -6.10 -3.15
C TYR A 62 4.17 -7.00 -3.51
N ALA A 63 3.07 -6.43 -4.02
CA ALA A 63 1.91 -7.20 -4.47
C ALA A 63 2.23 -8.15 -5.64
N ARG A 64 3.18 -7.80 -6.50
CA ARG A 64 3.61 -8.64 -7.62
C ARG A 64 4.44 -9.84 -7.19
N VAL A 65 5.35 -9.66 -6.23
CA VAL A 65 6.32 -10.69 -5.81
C VAL A 65 5.82 -11.59 -4.69
N SER A 66 4.83 -11.15 -3.90
CA SER A 66 4.33 -11.87 -2.73
C SER A 66 3.36 -13.02 -3.08
N ARG A 67 3.72 -13.87 -4.06
CA ARG A 67 2.92 -15.03 -4.50
C ARG A 67 2.68 -16.03 -3.37
#